data_AF-A0A2S9F916-F1
#
_entry.id   AF-A0A2S9F916-F1
#
_cell.length_a   1.000
_cell.length_b   1.000
_cell.length_c   1.000
_cell.angle_alpha   90.00
_cell.angle_beta   90.00
_cell.angle_gamma   90.00
#
_symmetry.space_group_name_H-M   'P 1'
#
loop_
_entity.id
_entity.type
_entity.pdbx_description
1 polymer ?
#
loop_
_entity_poly.entity_id
_entity_poly.type
_entity_poly.pdbx_seq_one_letter_code
_entity_poly.pdbx_strand_id
1 'polypeptide(L)'
;MTVDLVTALRMIAAAHAEAENRSILVSAAVVDAGGHLVAFGRMDGAEIAGPVLAVDKAYTAVANRIATSELATLAAPGGELFGLHANGGGRFVIFGGGVPIAVDGAIVGAVGV
;
A
#
# COMPACT_ATOMS: atom_id res chain seq x y z
N MET A 1 -16.42 10.28 -0.03
CA MET A 1 -15.18 11.02 -0.31
C MET A 1 -14.11 9.97 -0.60
N THR A 2 -13.37 10.09 -1.70
CA THR A 2 -12.34 9.11 -2.08
C THR A 2 -11.16 9.84 -2.72
N VAL A 3 -9.98 9.24 -2.67
CA VAL A 3 -8.80 9.76 -3.38
C VAL A 3 -9.10 9.84 -4.88
N ASP A 4 -8.86 11.02 -5.47
CA ASP A 4 -8.97 11.24 -6.90
C ASP A 4 -7.64 11.00 -7.63
N LEU A 5 -7.69 10.93 -8.96
CA LEU A 5 -6.52 10.65 -9.79
C LEU A 5 -5.41 11.70 -9.62
N VAL A 6 -5.78 12.98 -9.51
CA VAL A 6 -4.81 14.08 -9.38
C VAL A 6 -4.04 13.94 -8.07
N THR A 7 -4.73 13.66 -6.97
CA THR A 7 -4.10 13.41 -5.67
C THR A 7 -3.23 12.17 -5.71
N ALA A 8 -3.72 11.07 -6.28
CA ALA A 8 -2.98 9.81 -6.39
C ALA A 8 -1.65 9.97 -7.16
N LEU A 9 -1.65 10.71 -8.28
CA LEU A 9 -0.44 10.99 -9.04
C LEU A 9 0.58 11.84 -8.26
N ARG A 10 0.11 12.81 -7.47
CA ARG A 10 0.98 13.62 -6.59
C ARG A 10 1.61 12.77 -5.49
N MET A 11 0.87 11.81 -4.93
CA MET A 11 1.40 10.88 -3.94
C MET A 11 2.47 9.97 -4.52
N ILE A 12 2.27 9.44 -5.74
CA ILE A 12 3.26 8.62 -6.44
C ILE A 12 4.54 9.43 -6.71
N ALA A 13 4.39 10.66 -7.22
CA ALA A 13 5.54 11.54 -7.46
C ALA A 13 6.33 11.83 -6.16
N ALA A 14 5.64 12.03 -5.04
CA ALA A 14 6.29 12.21 -3.74
C ALA A 14 7.04 10.95 -3.28
N ALA A 15 6.45 9.76 -3.48
CA ALA A 15 7.10 8.49 -3.15
C ALA A 15 8.36 8.25 -4.00
N HIS A 16 8.32 8.57 -5.31
CA HIS A 16 9.48 8.47 -6.20
C HIS A 16 10.57 9.48 -5.84
N ALA A 17 10.20 10.73 -5.54
CA ALA A 17 11.18 11.73 -5.10
C ALA A 17 11.89 11.31 -3.80
N GLU A 18 11.17 10.72 -2.85
CA GLU A 18 11.79 10.19 -1.63
C GLU A 18 12.67 8.96 -1.91
N ALA A 19 12.27 8.08 -2.83
CA ALA A 19 13.09 6.96 -3.25
C ALA A 19 14.42 7.41 -3.89
N GLU A 20 14.37 8.45 -4.73
CA GLU A 20 15.55 9.09 -5.31
C GLU A 20 16.48 9.67 -4.23
N ASN A 21 15.93 10.40 -3.25
CA ASN A 21 16.69 10.92 -2.11
C ASN A 21 17.42 9.81 -1.34
N ARG A 22 16.82 8.63 -1.27
CA ARG A 22 17.35 7.45 -0.59
C ARG A 22 18.19 6.54 -1.49
N SER A 23 18.37 6.89 -2.76
CA SER A 23 19.09 6.07 -3.75
C SER A 23 18.54 4.64 -3.88
N ILE A 24 17.21 4.50 -3.83
CA ILE A 24 16.49 3.23 -4.03
C ILE A 24 15.47 3.38 -5.16
N LEU A 25 15.06 2.25 -5.75
CA LEU A 25 14.08 2.20 -6.84
C LEU A 25 12.82 1.50 -6.35
N VAL A 26 11.66 2.13 -6.52
CA VAL A 26 10.38 1.62 -5.96
C VAL A 26 9.26 1.55 -7.00
N SER A 27 8.25 0.75 -6.69
CA SER A 27 6.92 0.84 -7.30
C SER A 27 5.98 1.45 -6.27
N ALA A 28 5.10 2.36 -6.68
CA ALA A 28 4.11 2.98 -5.81
C ALA A 28 2.71 2.81 -6.41
N ALA A 29 1.74 2.47 -5.58
CA ALA A 29 0.35 2.30 -5.95
C ALA A 29 -0.56 3.09 -5.01
N VAL A 30 -1.65 3.64 -5.53
CA VAL A 30 -2.69 4.30 -4.74
C VAL A 30 -4.03 3.68 -5.08
N VAL A 31 -4.80 3.32 -4.05
CA VAL A 31 -6.15 2.78 -4.16
C VAL A 31 -7.19 3.73 -3.56
N ASP A 32 -8.40 3.65 -4.07
CA ASP A 32 -9.58 4.38 -3.58
C ASP A 32 -10.10 3.79 -2.25
N ALA A 33 -11.14 4.39 -1.66
CA ALA A 33 -11.73 3.90 -0.40
C ALA A 33 -12.32 2.48 -0.49
N GLY A 34 -12.62 2.00 -1.71
CA GLY A 34 -13.08 0.64 -1.98
C GLY A 34 -11.95 -0.35 -2.29
N GLY A 35 -10.69 0.11 -2.31
CA GLY A 35 -9.54 -0.72 -2.66
C GLY A 35 -9.33 -0.92 -4.15
N HIS A 36 -9.97 -0.11 -5.01
CA HIS A 36 -9.71 -0.12 -6.44
C HIS A 36 -8.49 0.72 -6.78
N LEU A 37 -7.65 0.23 -7.69
CA LEU A 37 -6.46 0.94 -8.15
C LEU A 37 -6.86 2.26 -8.84
N VAL A 38 -6.32 3.37 -8.35
CA VAL A 38 -6.49 4.71 -8.94
C VAL A 38 -5.30 5.07 -9.81
N ALA A 39 -4.08 4.86 -9.29
CA ALA A 39 -2.85 5.14 -10.00
C ALA A 39 -1.73 4.19 -9.56
N PHE A 40 -0.79 3.96 -10.47
CA PHE A 40 0.40 3.14 -10.24
C PHE A 40 1.58 3.75 -11.00
N GLY A 41 2.76 3.73 -10.38
CA GLY A 41 4.01 4.17 -10.99
C GLY A 41 5.18 3.33 -10.53
N ARG A 42 5.94 2.77 -11.49
CA ARG A 42 7.15 1.99 -11.25
C ARG A 42 8.35 2.76 -11.78
N MET A 43 9.36 2.95 -10.94
CA MET A 43 10.65 3.49 -11.39
C MET A 43 11.35 2.49 -12.31
N ASP A 44 12.04 3.00 -13.32
CA ASP A 44 12.85 2.17 -14.21
C ASP A 44 13.90 1.40 -13.40
N GLY A 45 14.02 0.10 -13.65
CA GLY A 45 14.95 -0.77 -12.92
C GLY A 45 14.50 -1.22 -11.51
N ALA A 46 13.34 -0.79 -11.00
CA ALA A 46 12.81 -1.28 -9.72
C ALA A 46 12.57 -2.80 -9.72
N GLU A 47 12.46 -3.41 -8.54
CA GLU A 47 12.27 -4.87 -8.42
C GLU A 47 11.01 -5.37 -9.12
N ILE A 48 11.08 -6.56 -9.76
CA ILE A 48 9.96 -7.14 -10.52
C ILE A 48 8.74 -7.46 -9.67
N ALA A 49 8.90 -7.61 -8.35
CA ALA A 49 7.81 -7.87 -7.41
C ALA A 49 7.00 -6.61 -7.09
N GLY A 50 7.58 -5.42 -7.33
CA GLY A 50 6.99 -4.12 -6.98
C GLY A 50 5.56 -3.90 -7.50
N PRO A 51 5.24 -4.20 -8.78
CA PRO A 51 3.88 -4.03 -9.30
C PRO A 51 2.79 -4.77 -8.53
N VAL A 52 3.09 -5.99 -8.06
CA VAL A 52 2.13 -6.78 -7.27
C VAL A 52 2.13 -6.29 -5.83
N LEU A 53 3.31 -6.19 -5.21
CA LEU A 53 3.44 -5.85 -3.79
C LEU A 53 2.90 -4.45 -3.47
N ALA A 54 3.19 -3.44 -4.29
CA ALA A 54 2.72 -2.07 -4.02
C ALA A 54 1.19 -1.98 -4.05
N VAL A 55 0.56 -2.61 -5.05
CA VAL A 55 -0.90 -2.64 -5.18
C VAL A 55 -1.53 -3.39 -4.01
N ASP A 56 -0.99 -4.54 -3.64
CA ASP A 56 -1.54 -5.37 -2.58
C ASP A 56 -1.27 -4.81 -1.18
N LYS A 57 -0.17 -4.09 -0.97
CA LYS A 57 0.07 -3.30 0.25
C LYS A 57 -0.95 -2.18 0.39
N ALA A 58 -1.24 -1.44 -0.68
CA ALA A 58 -2.26 -0.39 -0.67
C ALA A 58 -3.64 -0.98 -0.37
N TYR A 59 -4.01 -2.06 -1.07
CA TYR A 59 -5.26 -2.79 -0.81
C TYR A 59 -5.36 -3.29 0.64
N THR A 60 -4.28 -3.88 1.16
CA THR A 60 -4.23 -4.40 2.53
C THR A 60 -4.42 -3.28 3.55
N ALA A 61 -3.79 -2.13 3.34
CA ALA A 61 -3.89 -0.98 4.22
C ALA A 61 -5.31 -0.41 4.26
N VAL A 62 -5.99 -0.26 3.11
CA VAL A 62 -7.38 0.21 3.10
C VAL A 62 -8.35 -0.83 3.67
N ALA A 63 -8.16 -2.12 3.37
CA ALA A 63 -9.02 -3.20 3.82
C ALA A 63 -8.98 -3.41 5.34
N ASN A 64 -7.81 -3.24 5.96
CA ASN A 64 -7.65 -3.39 7.41
C ASN A 64 -7.67 -2.04 8.16
N ARG A 65 -7.66 -0.92 7.44
CA ARG A 65 -7.67 0.45 7.98
C ARG A 65 -6.50 0.74 8.94
N ILE A 66 -5.38 0.04 8.76
CA ILE A 66 -4.13 0.16 9.52
C ILE A 66 -2.94 0.04 8.57
N ALA A 67 -1.75 0.45 9.01
CA ALA A 67 -0.55 0.27 8.21
C ALA A 67 -0.16 -1.21 8.11
N THR A 68 0.38 -1.64 6.97
CA THR A 68 0.80 -3.04 6.79
C THR A 68 1.97 -3.42 7.71
N SER A 69 2.70 -2.43 8.24
CA SER A 69 3.72 -2.65 9.28
C SER A 69 3.12 -3.09 10.61
N GLU A 70 1.91 -2.66 10.95
CA GLU A 70 1.22 -3.08 12.18
C GLU A 70 0.75 -4.54 12.09
N LEU A 71 0.36 -4.96 10.88
CA LEU A 71 0.00 -6.35 10.60
C LEU A 71 1.16 -7.34 10.76
N ALA A 72 2.41 -6.88 10.66
CA ALA A 72 3.57 -7.75 10.82
C ALA A 72 3.60 -8.43 12.21
N THR A 73 3.14 -7.74 13.25
CA THR A 73 3.03 -8.31 14.60
C THR A 73 1.74 -9.11 14.76
N LEU A 74 0.61 -8.58 14.29
CA LEU A 74 -0.70 -9.22 14.47
C LEU A 74 -0.83 -10.54 13.70
N ALA A 75 -0.22 -10.64 12.52
CA ALA A 75 -0.33 -11.80 11.64
C ALA A 75 0.85 -12.79 11.73
N ALA A 76 1.82 -12.51 12.62
CA ALA A 76 2.92 -13.44 12.91
C ALA A 76 2.42 -14.75 13.54
N PRO A 77 3.21 -15.84 13.51
CA PRO A 77 2.89 -17.07 14.25
C PRO A 77 2.52 -16.81 15.71
N GLY A 78 1.32 -17.23 16.12
CA GLY A 78 0.78 -17.01 17.46
C GLY A 78 0.08 -15.66 17.67
N GLY A 79 0.08 -14.78 16.67
CA GLY A 79 -0.69 -13.52 16.69
C GLY A 79 -2.18 -13.72 16.39
N GLU A 80 -2.98 -12.73 16.77
CA GLU A 80 -4.46 -12.75 16.63
C GLU A 80 -4.92 -12.93 15.18
N LEU A 81 -4.16 -12.40 14.21
CA LEU A 81 -4.45 -12.46 12.78
C LEU A 81 -3.55 -13.49 12.06
N PHE A 82 -2.99 -14.46 12.78
CA PHE A 82 -2.17 -15.50 12.16
C PHE A 82 -2.92 -16.19 11.01
N GLY A 83 -2.28 -16.26 9.84
CA GLY A 83 -2.87 -16.80 8.60
C GLY A 83 -3.52 -15.76 7.69
N LEU A 84 -3.60 -14.48 8.08
CA LEU A 84 -4.19 -13.42 7.24
C LEU A 84 -3.57 -13.35 5.84
N HIS A 85 -2.26 -13.55 5.72
CA HIS A 85 -1.53 -13.55 4.45
C HIS A 85 -2.06 -14.57 3.43
N ALA A 86 -2.71 -15.66 3.87
CA ALA A 86 -3.31 -16.65 2.97
C ALA A 86 -4.74 -16.30 2.52
N ASN A 87 -5.38 -15.33 3.18
CA ASN A 87 -6.73 -14.91 2.84
C ASN A 87 -6.80 -14.20 1.47
N GLY A 88 -7.97 -14.21 0.85
CA GLY A 88 -8.18 -13.52 -0.44
C GLY A 88 -7.27 -14.01 -1.57
N GLY A 89 -6.85 -15.28 -1.53
CA GLY A 89 -5.95 -15.85 -2.53
C GLY A 89 -4.49 -15.44 -2.38
N GLY A 90 -4.04 -15.07 -1.18
CA GLY A 90 -2.66 -14.64 -0.95
C GLY A 90 -2.44 -13.13 -1.09
N ARG A 91 -3.52 -12.34 -1.17
CA ARG A 91 -3.45 -10.91 -1.50
C ARG A 91 -3.03 -10.01 -0.34
N PHE A 92 -3.12 -10.49 0.90
CA PHE A 92 -2.84 -9.65 2.07
C PHE A 92 -1.33 -9.60 2.35
N VAL A 93 -0.75 -8.40 2.31
CA VAL A 93 0.67 -8.17 2.57
C VAL A 93 0.88 -7.74 4.02
N ILE A 94 1.49 -8.62 4.82
CA ILE A 94 1.65 -8.47 6.28
C ILE A 94 3.02 -7.90 6.68
N PHE A 95 3.62 -7.05 5.84
CA PHE A 95 4.85 -6.33 6.16
C PHE A 95 4.81 -4.91 5.59
N GLY A 96 5.68 -4.05 6.10
CA GLY A 96 5.64 -2.59 5.86
C GLY A 96 5.64 -2.15 4.39
N GLY A 97 4.99 -1.02 4.16
CA GLY A 97 4.97 -0.30 2.87
C GLY A 97 3.57 0.16 2.44
N GLY A 98 2.49 -0.36 3.05
CA GLY A 98 1.12 0.12 2.85
C GLY A 98 0.65 1.01 4.00
N VAL A 99 0.04 2.16 3.68
CA VAL A 99 -0.47 3.13 4.67
C VAL A 99 -1.85 3.65 4.24
N PRO A 100 -2.87 3.63 5.13
CA PRO A 100 -4.18 4.16 4.84
C PRO A 100 -4.17 5.70 4.85
N ILE A 101 -5.03 6.31 4.01
CA ILE A 101 -5.19 7.76 3.91
C ILE A 101 -6.48 8.13 4.65
N ALA A 102 -6.36 8.92 5.70
CA ALA A 102 -7.48 9.39 6.51
C ALA A 102 -7.75 10.88 6.28
N VAL A 103 -9.00 11.25 6.07
CA VAL A 103 -9.49 12.64 6.02
C VAL A 103 -10.69 12.72 6.96
N ASP A 104 -10.64 13.62 7.93
CA ASP A 104 -11.70 13.82 8.94
C ASP A 104 -12.12 12.52 9.64
N GLY A 105 -11.14 11.64 9.92
CA GLY A 105 -11.37 10.33 10.56
C GLY A 105 -11.93 9.24 9.65
N ALA A 106 -12.22 9.55 8.38
CA ALA A 106 -12.65 8.57 7.39
C ALA A 106 -11.48 8.12 6.51
N ILE A 107 -11.35 6.80 6.30
CA ILE A 107 -10.41 6.26 5.32
C ILE A 107 -10.95 6.54 3.91
N VAL A 108 -10.17 7.27 3.11
CA VAL A 108 -10.54 7.68 1.74
C VAL A 108 -9.73 6.96 0.66
N GLY A 109 -8.76 6.13 1.04
CA GLY A 109 -7.88 5.36 0.17
C GLY A 109 -6.66 4.84 0.91
N ALA A 110 -5.67 4.36 0.17
CA ALA A 110 -4.37 3.98 0.72
C ALA A 110 -3.27 4.07 -0.33
N VAL A 111 -2.02 4.17 0.13
CA VAL A 111 -0.81 4.08 -0.69
C VAL A 111 -0.01 2.85 -0.32
N GLY A 112 0.65 2.23 -1.29
CA GLY A 112 1.56 1.10 -1.11
C GLY A 112 2.85 1.30 -1.89
N VAL A 113 3.98 1.01 -1.26
CA VAL A 113 5.35 1.08 -1.81
C VAL A 113 6.11 -0.22 -1.54
#